data_AF-A0A392T5E8-F1
#
_entry.id   AF-A0A392T5E8-F1
#
_cell.length_a   1.000
_cell.length_b   1.000
_cell.length_c   1.000
_cell.angle_alpha   90.00
_cell.angle_beta   90.00
_cell.angle_gamma   90.00
#
_symmetry.space_group_name_H-M   'P 1'
#
loop_
_entity.id
_entity.type
_entity.pdbx_description
1 polymer ?
#
loop_
_entity_poly.entity_id
_entity_poly.type
_entity_poly.pdbx_seq_one_letter_code
_entity_poly.pdbx_strand_id
1 'polypeptide(L)' 'VPTGGWTAIRFQADNPGVWFMHCHLELHTGWGLKTAFLVENGPEQSQSVLPPPKDLPSC' A
#
# COMPACT_ATOMS: atom_id res chain seq x y z
N VAL A 1 3.81 -13.65 -10.15
CA VAL A 1 2.97 -14.87 -10.21
C VAL A 1 3.33 -15.63 -11.48
N PRO A 2 3.73 -16.91 -11.42
CA PRO A 2 4.02 -17.71 -12.60
C PRO A 2 2.81 -17.79 -13.54
N THR A 3 3.04 -17.94 -14.84
CA THR A 3 1.96 -18.16 -15.82
C THR A 3 1.13 -19.38 -15.43
N GLY A 4 -0.17 -19.18 -15.18
CA GLY A 4 -1.09 -20.25 -14.75
C GLY A 4 -0.84 -20.82 -13.35
N GLY A 5 0.02 -20.18 -12.55
CA GLY A 5 0.40 -20.62 -11.21
C GLY A 5 -0.04 -19.67 -10.09
N TRP A 6 0.55 -19.86 -8.90
CA TRP A 6 0.28 -19.06 -7.71
C TRP A 6 1.57 -18.69 -6.98
N THR A 7 1.48 -17.71 -6.08
CA THR A 7 2.56 -17.31 -5.18
C THR A 7 1.92 -16.88 -3.86
N ALA A 8 2.44 -17.35 -2.73
CA ALA A 8 2.01 -16.91 -1.41
C ALA A 8 3.05 -15.95 -0.80
N ILE A 9 2.58 -14.84 -0.25
CA ILE A 9 3.39 -13.84 0.45
C ILE A 9 2.89 -13.68 1.89
N ARG A 10 3.80 -13.37 2.80
CA ARG A 10 3.50 -13.02 4.20
C ARG A 10 4.32 -11.80 4.59
N PHE A 11 3.71 -10.89 5.31
CA PHE A 11 4.35 -9.73 5.90
C PHE A 11 3.62 -9.37 7.19
N GLN A 12 4.29 -8.64 8.08
CA GLN A 12 3.65 -8.02 9.23
C GLN A 12 3.18 -6.62 8.83
N ALA A 13 1.92 -6.29 9.08
CA ALA A 13 1.38 -4.97 8.82
C ALA A 13 1.67 -4.03 10.01
N ASP A 14 2.96 -3.72 10.22
CA ASP A 14 3.46 -2.91 11.33
C ASP A 14 3.85 -1.47 10.93
N ASN A 15 3.48 -1.07 9.71
CA ASN A 15 3.75 0.25 9.15
C ASN A 15 2.44 0.99 8.83
N PRO A 16 1.94 1.87 9.73
CA PRO A 16 0.70 2.63 9.54
C PRO A 16 0.71 3.48 8.28
N GLY A 17 -0.42 3.53 7.56
CA GLY A 17 -0.57 4.31 6.34
C GLY A 17 -1.46 3.67 5.29
N VAL A 18 -1.42 4.23 4.08
CA VAL A 18 -2.13 3.71 2.91
C VAL A 18 -1.10 3.20 1.91
N TRP A 19 -1.07 1.90 1.67
CA TRP A 19 -0.04 1.22 0.87
C TRP A 19 -0.60 0.67 -0.44
N PHE A 20 -0.06 1.14 -1.56
CA PHE A 20 -0.52 0.75 -2.90
C PHE A 20 0.06 -0.61 -3.31
N MET A 21 -0.81 -1.56 -3.65
CA MET A 21 -0.45 -2.89 -4.13
C MET A 21 -1.02 -3.10 -5.53
N HIS A 22 -0.18 -3.38 -6.52
CA HIS A 22 -0.61 -3.47 -7.91
C HIS A 22 0.29 -4.39 -8.74
N CYS A 23 -0.17 -4.75 -9.94
CA CYS A 23 0.72 -5.34 -10.94
C CYS A 23 1.66 -4.26 -11.49
N HIS A 24 2.96 -4.53 -11.53
CA HIS A 24 3.95 -3.55 -11.97
C HIS A 24 3.96 -3.29 -13.50
N LEU A 25 3.08 -3.95 -14.26
CA LEU A 25 2.81 -3.59 -15.65
C LEU A 25 1.85 -2.39 -15.66
N GLU A 26 2.32 -1.26 -16.16
CA GLU A 26 1.57 0.00 -16.13
C GLU A 26 0.19 -0.10 -16.80
N LEU A 27 0.12 -0.79 -17.95
CA LEU A 27 -1.15 -1.09 -18.63
C LEU A 27 -2.13 -1.78 -17.69
N HIS A 28 -1.69 -2.80 -16.92
CA HIS A 28 -2.55 -3.52 -15.99
C HIS A 28 -2.93 -2.66 -14.77
N THR A 29 -2.03 -1.78 -14.31
CA THR A 29 -2.35 -0.81 -13.25
C THR A 29 -3.42 0.18 -13.72
N GLY A 30 -3.31 0.67 -14.96
CA GLY A 30 -4.29 1.54 -15.60
C GLY A 30 -5.64 0.86 -15.79
N TRP A 31 -5.65 -0.43 -16.12
CA TRP A 31 -6.87 -1.25 -16.24
C TRP A 31 -7.50 -1.63 -14.90
N GLY A 32 -6.84 -1.34 -13.77
CA GLY A 32 -7.41 -1.53 -12.44
C GLY A 32 -6.93 -2.76 -11.68
N LEU A 33 -5.86 -3.43 -12.11
CA LEU A 33 -5.26 -4.52 -11.34
C LEU A 33 -4.41 -3.98 -10.16
N LYS A 34 -5.10 -3.34 -9.23
CA LYS A 34 -4.55 -2.60 -8.10
C LYS A 34 -5.50 -2.60 -6.92
N THR A 35 -4.95 -2.43 -5.72
CA THR A 35 -5.67 -2.26 -4.46
C THR A 35 -4.80 -1.47 -3.49
N ALA A 36 -5.32 -1.13 -2.31
CA ALA A 36 -4.54 -0.53 -1.25
C ALA A 36 -4.81 -1.22 0.09
N PHE A 37 -3.77 -1.29 0.92
CA PHE A 37 -3.90 -1.67 2.33
C PHE A 37 -3.98 -0.41 3.18
N LEU A 38 -5.02 -0.30 3.99
CA LEU A 38 -5.07 0.65 5.09
C LEU A 38 -4.52 -0.06 6.33
N VAL A 39 -3.40 0.43 6.86
CA VAL A 39 -2.83 -0.02 8.12
C VAL A 39 -3.09 1.07 9.15
N GLU A 40 -3.87 0.75 10.16
CA GLU A 40 -4.23 1.69 11.22
C GLU A 40 -3.04 2.03 12.13
N ASN A 41 -3.15 3.14 12.86
CA ASN A 41 -2.17 3.48 13.88
C ASN A 41 -2.15 2.43 15.00
N GLY A 42 -0.94 2.14 15.48
CA GLY A 42 -0.74 1.33 16.66
C GLY A 42 -0.94 2.11 17.97
N PRO A 43 -0.76 1.45 19.12
CA PRO A 43 -0.91 2.06 20.43
C PRO A 43 0.16 3.11 20.76
N GLU A 44 1.36 2.99 20.18
CA GLU A 44 2.46 3.94 20.43
C GLU A 44 2.48 5.08 19.39
N GLN A 45 2.96 6.26 19.81
CA GLN A 45 3.11 7.41 18.90
C GLN A 45 4.14 7.15 17.78
N SER A 46 5.15 6.32 18.05
CA SER A 46 6.11 5.81 17.05
C SER A 46 5.45 4.95 15.97
N GLN A 47 4.28 4.38 16.27
CA GLN A 47 3.47 3.54 15.39
C GLN A 47 2.27 4.32 14.85
N SER A 48 2.43 5.61 14.60
CA SER A 48 1.38 6.46 14.02
C SER A 48 1.87 7.15 12.75
N VAL A 49 0.96 7.37 11.80
CA VAL A 49 1.27 8.14 10.59
C VAL A 49 1.66 9.57 10.96
N LEU A 50 2.68 10.10 10.28
CA LEU A 50 3.10 11.49 10.42
C LEU A 50 2.02 12.44 9.84
N PRO A 51 1.91 13.67 10.35
CA PRO A 51 1.03 14.66 9.74
C PRO A 51 1.45 14.94 8.28
N PRO A 52 0.49 15.31 7.40
CA PRO A 52 0.80 15.59 6.01
C PRO A 52 1.81 16.75 5.88
N PRO A 53 2.73 16.70 4.90
CA PRO A 53 3.62 17.81 4.59
C PRO A 53 2.85 19.09 4.24
N LYS A 54 3.43 20.26 4.55
CA LYS A 54 2.80 21.57 4.28
C LYS A 54 2.65 21.88 2.79
N ASP A 55 3.47 21.25 1.96
CA ASP A 55 3.55 21.39 0.51
C ASP A 55 2.83 20.26 -0.24
N LEU A 56 1.98 19.50 0.45
CA LEU A 56 1.18 18.45 -0.19
C LEU A 56 0.26 19.07 -1.28
N PRO A 57 0.30 18.57 -2.54
CA PRO A 57 -0.53 19.09 -3.61
C PRO A 57 -2.03 18.99 -3.31
N SER A 58 -2.81 19.96 -3.80
CA SER A 58 -4.27 19.88 -3.77
C SER A 58 -4.78 18.75 -4.66
N CYS A 59 -5.89 18.13 -4.25
CA CYS A 59 -6.63 17.16 -5.06
C CYS A 59 -7.23 17.80 -6.31
#